data_AF-A0AAV8YEU5-F1
#
_entry.id   AF-A0AAV8YEU5-F1
#
_cell.length_a   1.000
_cell.length_b   1.000
_cell.length_c   1.000
_cell.angle_alpha   90.00
_cell.angle_beta   90.00
_cell.angle_gamma   90.00
#
_symmetry.space_group_name_H-M   'P 1'
#
loop_
_entity.id
_entity.type
_entity.pdbx_description
1 polymer ?
#
loop_
_entity_poly.entity_id
_entity_poly.type
_entity_poly.pdbx_seq_one_letter_code
_entity_poly.pdbx_strand_id
1 'polypeptide(L)'
;MTKIFFELVNNVQNQRLTQTYRERPNHFTKWNDRDFKFRFRLSKQVVRIIIDEIRDDISSKTDRNHALSPEDMVFLTLRFLATGCFLQVTGDFCGVDKSTASRVVHKVTRATAHLKRSFIKLSEEDLISIRQ
;
A
#
# COMPACT_ATOMS: atom_id res chain seq x y z
N MET A 1 45.59 -5.44 -7.43
CA MET A 1 44.80 -4.25 -7.80
C MET A 1 43.31 -4.53 -8.00
N THR A 2 42.91 -5.66 -8.59
CA THR A 2 41.48 -5.99 -8.81
C THR A 2 40.70 -6.35 -7.54
N LYS A 3 41.29 -7.08 -6.58
CA LYS A 3 40.60 -7.43 -5.31
C LYS A 3 40.17 -6.20 -4.49
N ILE A 4 41.07 -5.23 -4.33
CA ILE A 4 40.80 -3.98 -3.59
C ILE A 4 39.73 -3.15 -4.30
N PHE A 5 39.76 -3.10 -5.64
CA PHE A 5 38.73 -2.39 -6.41
C PHE A 5 37.35 -3.05 -6.25
N PHE A 6 37.26 -4.38 -6.38
CA PHE A 6 36.01 -5.11 -6.15
C PHE A 6 35.52 -5.00 -4.71
N GLU A 7 36.43 -5.03 -3.73
CA GLU A 7 36.11 -4.86 -2.32
C GLU A 7 35.61 -3.44 -2.02
N LEU A 8 36.23 -2.41 -2.60
CA LEU A 8 35.76 -1.02 -2.53
C LEU A 8 34.39 -0.82 -3.20
N VAL A 9 34.19 -1.38 -4.40
CA VAL A 9 32.90 -1.32 -5.11
C VAL A 9 31.82 -2.03 -4.30
N ASN A 10 32.11 -3.22 -3.76
CA ASN A 10 31.16 -3.96 -2.91
C ASN A 10 30.88 -3.23 -1.59
N ASN A 11 31.88 -2.56 -1.00
CA ASN A 11 31.71 -1.85 0.26
C ASN A 11 30.92 -0.53 0.07
N VAL A 12 31.10 0.17 -1.06
CA VAL A 12 30.27 1.31 -1.46
C VAL A 12 28.84 0.89 -1.77
N GLN A 13 28.62 -0.27 -2.42
CA GLN A 13 27.27 -0.80 -2.68
C GLN A 13 26.55 -1.31 -1.42
N ASN A 14 27.30 -1.80 -0.41
CA ASN A 14 26.74 -2.32 0.83
C ASN A 14 26.68 -1.30 1.98
N GLN A 15 27.08 -0.05 1.77
CA GLN A 15 26.73 1.02 2.69
C GLN A 15 25.20 1.13 2.71
N ARG A 16 24.59 0.83 3.86
CA ARG A 16 23.19 1.17 4.11
C ARG A 16 23.05 2.67 3.94
N LEU A 17 22.56 3.10 2.77
CA LEU A 17 22.24 4.50 2.53
C LEU A 17 21.35 4.96 3.66
N THR A 18 21.73 6.07 4.30
CA THR A 18 20.93 6.71 5.34
C THR A 18 19.52 6.89 4.80
N GLN A 19 18.53 6.40 5.56
CA GLN A 19 17.14 6.44 5.14
C GLN A 19 16.73 7.90 4.95
N THR A 20 16.47 8.30 3.70
CA THR A 20 15.93 9.61 3.40
C THR A 20 14.42 9.57 3.64
N TYR A 21 13.96 10.31 4.64
CA TYR A 21 12.53 10.44 4.92
C TYR A 21 11.90 11.34 3.87
N ARG A 22 11.04 10.75 3.03
CA ARG A 22 10.26 11.48 2.03
C ARG A 22 8.93 11.89 2.66
N GLU A 23 8.49 13.10 2.37
CA GLU A 23 7.19 13.59 2.83
C GLU A 23 6.05 12.75 2.22
N ARG A 24 5.08 12.35 3.04
CA ARG A 24 3.92 11.54 2.66
C ARG A 24 2.66 12.38 2.83
N PRO A 25 2.19 13.07 1.78
CA PRO A 25 1.03 13.95 1.91
C PRO A 25 -0.25 13.12 2.01
N ASN A 26 -1.17 13.54 2.88
CA ASN A 26 -2.49 12.91 2.98
C ASN A 26 -3.26 13.06 1.65
N HIS A 27 -3.47 11.93 0.95
CA HIS A 27 -4.11 11.94 -0.36
C HIS A 27 -5.60 12.32 -0.34
N PHE A 28 -6.28 12.24 0.82
CA PHE A 28 -7.66 12.71 0.94
C PHE A 28 -7.76 14.24 0.89
N THR A 29 -6.78 14.95 1.44
CA THR A 29 -6.76 16.42 1.47
C THR A 29 -6.03 17.01 0.26
N LYS A 30 -5.01 16.31 -0.26
CA LYS A 30 -4.23 16.75 -1.42
C LYS A 30 -5.04 16.87 -2.71
N TRP A 31 -6.02 16.00 -2.94
CA TRP A 31 -6.76 15.93 -4.20
C TRP A 31 -8.24 16.24 -4.00
N ASN A 32 -8.86 16.95 -4.94
CA ASN A 32 -10.33 17.02 -5.02
C ASN A 32 -10.91 15.65 -5.43
N ASP A 33 -12.23 15.48 -5.34
CA ASP A 33 -12.85 14.16 -5.53
C ASP A 33 -12.72 13.63 -6.97
N ARG A 34 -12.76 14.52 -7.97
CA ARG A 34 -12.56 14.17 -9.38
C ARG A 34 -11.14 13.65 -9.60
N ASP A 35 -10.14 14.41 -9.17
CA ASP A 35 -8.73 14.08 -9.30
C ASP A 35 -8.33 12.83 -8.52
N PHE A 36 -8.93 12.64 -7.35
CA PHE A 36 -8.78 11.45 -6.53
C PHE A 36 -9.30 10.22 -7.29
N LYS A 37 -10.53 10.30 -7.83
CA LYS A 37 -11.12 9.19 -8.59
C LYS A 37 -10.32 8.84 -9.85
N PHE A 38 -9.77 9.82 -10.57
CA PHE A 38 -8.89 9.54 -11.71
C PHE A 38 -7.60 8.82 -11.31
N ARG A 39 -7.04 9.13 -10.14
CA ARG A 39 -5.74 8.57 -9.69
C ARG A 39 -5.87 7.19 -9.06
N PHE A 40 -6.95 6.95 -8.33
CA PHE A 40 -7.16 5.74 -7.52
C PHE A 40 -8.33 4.87 -8.00
N ARG A 41 -9.07 5.29 -9.03
CA ARG A 41 -10.26 4.62 -9.62
C ARG A 41 -11.44 4.40 -8.67
N LEU A 42 -11.36 4.87 -7.42
CA LEU A 42 -12.39 4.77 -6.39
C LEU A 42 -12.73 6.16 -5.83
N SER A 43 -13.92 6.32 -5.25
CA SER A 43 -14.29 7.54 -4.53
C SER A 43 -13.65 7.57 -3.15
N LYS A 44 -13.45 8.76 -2.58
CA LYS A 44 -12.88 8.90 -1.23
C LYS A 44 -13.69 8.14 -0.17
N GLN A 45 -15.02 8.15 -0.29
CA GLN A 45 -15.91 7.45 0.63
C GLN A 45 -15.66 5.94 0.60
N VAL A 46 -15.58 5.33 -0.59
CA VAL A 46 -15.30 3.90 -0.73
C VAL A 46 -13.93 3.55 -0.16
N VAL A 47 -12.92 4.40 -0.40
CA VAL A 47 -11.58 4.17 0.14
C VAL A 47 -11.56 4.25 1.67
N ARG A 48 -12.33 5.15 2.30
CA ARG A 48 -12.46 5.20 3.76
C ARG A 48 -13.03 3.90 4.32
N ILE A 49 -14.13 3.41 3.73
CA ILE A 49 -14.75 2.14 4.13
C ILE A 49 -13.72 1.01 4.02
N ILE A 50 -12.99 0.90 2.90
CA ILE A 50 -11.96 -0.13 2.73
C ILE A 50 -10.88 -0.04 3.80
N ILE A 51 -10.39 1.17 4.10
CA ILE A 51 -9.36 1.39 5.11
C ILE A 51 -9.86 0.93 6.47
N ASP A 52 -11.06 1.31 6.86
CA ASP A 52 -11.62 0.98 8.17
C ASP A 52 -11.83 -0.53 8.32
N GLU A 53 -12.29 -1.21 7.28
CA GLU A 53 -12.48 -2.67 7.29
C GLU A 53 -11.18 -3.48 7.39
N ILE A 54 -10.08 -3.02 6.79
CA ILE A 54 -8.79 -3.75 6.83
C ILE A 54 -7.79 -3.17 7.83
N ARG A 55 -8.15 -2.11 8.57
CA ARG A 55 -7.23 -1.34 9.42
C ARG A 55 -6.48 -2.25 10.38
N ASP A 56 -7.20 -3.15 11.05
CA ASP A 56 -6.63 -4.03 12.07
C ASP A 56 -5.67 -5.06 11.48
N ASP A 57 -5.93 -5.52 10.25
CA ASP A 57 -5.07 -6.46 9.52
C ASP A 57 -3.77 -5.81 9.01
N ILE A 58 -3.86 -4.53 8.59
CA ILE A 58 -2.74 -3.84 7.94
C ILE A 58 -1.94 -2.95 8.87
N SER A 59 -2.44 -2.63 10.06
CA SER A 59 -1.72 -1.83 11.04
C SER A 59 -0.42 -2.50 11.48
N SER A 60 0.59 -1.68 11.75
CA SER A 60 1.85 -2.15 12.30
C SER A 60 1.70 -2.33 13.82
N LYS A 61 2.18 -3.45 14.36
CA LYS A 61 2.25 -3.68 15.82
C LYS A 61 3.33 -2.81 16.50
N THR A 62 4.21 -2.20 15.72
CA THR A 62 5.32 -1.39 16.21
C THR A 62 5.39 -0.07 15.46
N ASP A 63 5.53 1.04 16.18
CA ASP A 63 5.73 2.37 15.62
C ASP A 63 7.22 2.67 15.29
N ARG A 64 8.05 1.63 15.16
CA ARG A 64 9.47 1.79 14.84
C ARG A 64 9.62 2.23 13.37
N ASN A 65 10.47 3.24 13.14
CA ASN A 65 10.95 3.71 11.83
C ASN A 65 9.92 4.36 10.90
N HIS A 66 9.12 5.34 11.38
CA HIS A 66 8.14 6.04 10.53
C HIS A 66 7.25 5.05 9.75
N ALA A 67 6.63 4.15 10.50
CA ALA A 67 5.75 3.14 9.95
C ALA A 67 4.69 3.81 9.06
N LEU A 68 4.40 3.18 7.91
CA LEU A 68 3.33 3.66 7.05
C LEU A 68 2.01 3.58 7.80
N SER A 69 1.22 4.65 7.69
CA SER A 69 -0.16 4.61 8.15
C SER A 69 -0.97 3.59 7.32
N PRO A 70 -2.04 2.98 7.87
CA PRO A 70 -2.97 2.16 7.10
C PRO A 70 -3.48 2.86 5.83
N GLU A 71 -3.73 4.16 5.92
CA GLU A 71 -4.13 5.05 4.82
C GLU A 71 -3.07 5.07 3.71
N ASP A 72 -1.81 5.34 4.05
CA ASP A 72 -0.71 5.37 3.08
C ASP A 72 -0.51 4.01 2.40
N MET A 73 -0.66 2.92 3.16
CA MET A 73 -0.58 1.57 2.63
C MET A 73 -1.66 1.30 1.58
N VAL A 74 -2.89 1.72 1.87
CA VAL A 74 -4.02 1.58 0.94
C VAL A 74 -3.82 2.46 -0.29
N PHE A 75 -3.41 3.71 -0.13
CA PHE A 75 -3.18 4.59 -1.29
C PHE A 75 -2.08 4.07 -2.21
N LEU A 76 -0.99 3.57 -1.65
CA LEU A 76 0.08 2.93 -2.42
C LEU A 76 -0.46 1.75 -3.22
N THR A 77 -1.24 0.88 -2.57
CA THR A 77 -1.81 -0.30 -3.21
C THR A 77 -2.81 0.05 -4.30
N LEU A 78 -3.74 0.96 -4.01
CA LEU A 78 -4.71 1.44 -4.99
C LEU A 78 -4.03 2.11 -6.18
N ARG A 79 -2.97 2.88 -5.94
CA ARG A 79 -2.21 3.50 -7.03
C ARG A 79 -1.61 2.44 -7.94
N PHE A 80 -0.98 1.42 -7.37
CA PHE A 80 -0.42 0.29 -8.13
C PHE A 80 -1.49 -0.45 -8.94
N LEU A 81 -2.63 -0.78 -8.33
CA LEU A 81 -3.73 -1.48 -9.01
C LEU A 81 -4.41 -0.62 -10.07
N ALA A 82 -4.50 0.70 -9.86
CA ALA A 82 -5.10 1.64 -10.78
C ALA A 82 -4.21 1.98 -11.99
N THR A 83 -2.89 1.85 -11.90
CA THR A 83 -1.99 2.14 -13.02
C THR A 83 -1.45 0.89 -13.68
N GLY A 84 -1.31 -0.22 -12.93
CA GLY A 84 -0.59 -1.42 -13.38
C GLY A 84 0.89 -1.16 -13.63
N CYS A 85 1.47 -0.12 -13.03
CA CYS A 85 2.87 0.26 -13.27
C CYS A 85 3.86 -0.46 -12.35
N PHE A 86 5.16 -0.23 -12.54
CA PHE A 86 6.19 -0.80 -11.71
C PHE A 86 6.13 -0.31 -10.26
N LEU A 87 6.40 -1.20 -9.31
CA LEU A 87 6.44 -0.89 -7.86
C LEU A 87 7.40 0.25 -7.51
N GLN A 88 8.47 0.45 -8.29
CA GLN A 88 9.38 1.58 -8.11
C GLN A 88 8.68 2.91 -8.37
N VAL A 89 7.92 3.02 -9.46
CA VAL A 89 7.16 4.23 -9.81
C VAL A 89 6.09 4.52 -8.77
N THR A 90 5.39 3.48 -8.30
CA THR A 90 4.39 3.64 -7.23
C THR A 90 5.05 4.03 -5.90
N GLY A 91 6.18 3.42 -5.58
CA GLY A 91 6.95 3.74 -4.38
C GLY A 91 7.42 5.20 -4.37
N ASP A 92 7.95 5.68 -5.50
CA ASP A 92 8.36 7.08 -5.64
C ASP A 92 7.18 8.05 -5.49
N PHE A 93 6.00 7.70 -6.01
CA PHE A 93 4.78 8.49 -5.85
C PHE A 93 4.33 8.62 -4.38
N CYS A 94 4.51 7.57 -3.58
CA CYS A 94 4.09 7.51 -2.18
C CYS A 94 5.24 7.76 -1.18
N GLY A 95 6.46 8.06 -1.65
CA GLY A 95 7.59 8.34 -0.78
C GLY A 95 8.14 7.10 -0.05
N VAL A 96 8.13 5.93 -0.68
CA VAL A 96 8.65 4.66 -0.13
C VAL A 96 9.57 3.95 -1.12
N ASP A 97 10.46 3.11 -0.62
CA ASP A 97 11.30 2.28 -1.47
C ASP A 97 10.52 1.12 -2.12
N LYS A 98 11.05 0.58 -3.22
CA LYS A 98 10.44 -0.53 -3.97
C LYS A 98 10.15 -1.76 -3.09
N SER A 99 11.04 -2.10 -2.17
CA SER A 99 10.87 -3.30 -1.31
C SER A 99 9.75 -3.11 -0.30
N THR A 100 9.59 -1.90 0.23
CA THR A 100 8.46 -1.52 1.07
C THR A 100 7.17 -1.51 0.27
N ALA A 101 7.18 -0.95 -0.95
CA ALA A 101 6.01 -0.97 -1.81
C ALA A 101 5.53 -2.39 -2.13
N SER A 102 6.45 -3.30 -2.45
CA SER A 102 6.13 -4.71 -2.69
C SER A 102 5.43 -5.36 -1.49
N ARG A 103 6.00 -5.21 -0.28
CA ARG A 103 5.46 -5.79 0.95
C ARG A 103 4.07 -5.24 1.28
N VAL A 104 3.90 -3.93 1.12
CA VAL A 104 2.63 -3.24 1.39
C VAL A 104 1.55 -3.67 0.42
N VAL A 105 1.84 -3.67 -0.89
CA VAL A 105 0.88 -4.12 -1.93
C VAL A 105 0.40 -5.54 -1.63
N HIS A 106 1.33 -6.44 -1.30
CA HIS A 106 0.98 -7.81 -0.94
C HIS A 106 0.09 -7.86 0.32
N LYS A 107 0.49 -7.14 1.38
CA LYS A 107 -0.24 -7.11 2.66
C LYS A 107 -1.68 -6.63 2.49
N VAL A 108 -1.86 -5.48 1.84
CA VAL A 108 -3.18 -4.86 1.63
C VAL A 108 -4.03 -5.73 0.70
N THR A 109 -3.47 -6.23 -0.40
CA THR A 109 -4.21 -7.08 -1.34
C THR A 109 -4.71 -8.36 -0.67
N ARG A 110 -3.90 -8.95 0.21
CA ARG A 110 -4.30 -10.13 1.00
C ARG A 110 -5.43 -9.80 1.99
N ALA A 111 -5.34 -8.67 2.70
CA ALA A 111 -6.39 -8.24 3.62
C ALA A 111 -7.72 -7.96 2.87
N THR A 112 -7.66 -7.24 1.75
CA THR A 112 -8.84 -6.99 0.90
C THR A 112 -9.44 -8.28 0.34
N ALA A 113 -8.61 -9.27 -0.03
CA ALA A 113 -9.10 -10.57 -0.50
C ALA A 113 -9.82 -11.37 0.60
N HIS A 114 -9.39 -11.25 1.85
CA HIS A 114 -10.11 -11.86 2.98
C HIS A 114 -11.49 -11.25 3.18
N LEU A 115 -11.62 -9.92 3.10
CA LEU A 115 -12.93 -9.26 3.11
C LEU A 115 -13.85 -9.84 2.03
N LYS A 116 -13.35 -9.95 0.79
CA LYS A 116 -14.13 -10.53 -0.32
C LYS A 116 -14.63 -11.95 0.00
N ARG A 117 -13.83 -12.78 0.68
CA ARG A 117 -14.25 -14.13 1.08
C ARG A 117 -15.38 -14.09 2.11
N SER A 118 -15.36 -13.15 3.04
CA SER A 118 -16.45 -12.94 4.00
C SER A 118 -17.72 -12.44 3.29
N PHE A 119 -17.60 -11.48 2.36
CA PHE A 119 -18.75 -10.97 1.60
C PHE A 119 -19.33 -12.00 0.61
N ILE A 120 -18.51 -12.86 0.00
CA ILE A 120 -18.99 -13.95 -0.87
C ILE A 120 -19.73 -15.00 -0.04
N LYS A 121 -19.23 -15.37 1.14
CA LYS A 121 -19.93 -16.32 2.02
C LYS A 121 -21.26 -15.76 2.54
N LEU A 122 -21.30 -14.46 2.88
CA LEU A 122 -22.51 -13.80 3.33
C LEU A 122 -23.63 -13.85 2.27
N SER A 123 -23.27 -13.82 0.98
CA SER A 123 -24.25 -13.90 -0.11
C SER A 123 -24.88 -15.29 -0.33
N GLU A 124 -24.36 -16.37 0.26
CA GLU A 124 -25.01 -17.69 0.13
C GLU A 124 -26.06 -17.93 1.23
N GLU A 125 -25.83 -17.43 2.44
CA GLU A 125 -26.71 -17.69 3.59
C GLU A 125 -27.86 -16.66 3.68
N ASP A 126 -27.60 -15.38 3.38
CA ASP A 126 -28.62 -14.32 3.47
C ASP A 126 -29.62 -14.33 2.30
N LEU A 127 -29.27 -14.93 1.16
CA LEU A 127 -30.19 -15.09 0.02
C LEU A 127 -31.24 -16.18 0.22
N ILE A 128 -31.02 -17.11 1.16
CA ILE A 128 -31.97 -18.17 1.51
C ILE A 128 -33.00 -17.64 2.53
N SER A 129 -32.59 -16.72 3.42
CA SER A 129 -33.49 -16.16 4.44
C SER A 129 -34.47 -15.10 3.91
N ILE A 130 -34.29 -14.58 2.69
CA ILE A 130 -35.22 -13.62 2.05
C ILE A 130 -36.30 -14.35 1.22
N ARG A 131 -36.30 -15.69 1.22
CA ARG A 131 -37.26 -16.54 0.49
C ARG A 131 -38.25 -17.31 1.40
N GLN A 132 -38.40 -16.93 2.66
CA GLN A 132 -39.44 -17.47 3.56
C GLN A 132 -40.41 -16.38 4.00
#